data_AF-A0A7Y5MUS7-F1
#
_entry.id   AF-A0A7Y5MUS7-F1
#
_cell.length_a   1.000
_cell.length_b   1.000
_cell.length_c   1.000
_cell.angle_alpha   90.00
_cell.angle_beta   90.00
_cell.angle_gamma   90.00
#
_symmetry.space_group_name_H-M   'P 1'
#
loop_
_entity.id
_entity.type
_entity.pdbx_description
1 polymer ?
#
loop_
_entity_poly.entity_id
_entity_poly.type
_entity_poly.pdbx_seq_one_letter_code
_entity_poly.pdbx_strand_id
1 'polypeptide(L)'
;RNENTFEEGEKTTNWTHNVGLDAKIGITPSLNLDLTVNPDFSQVEVDRQVANLSRFELFFPETRQFFLENSDLFAFFGFPEARPFFSRRIGLAYDPVLRANVKVPIQAGARISGKLNDNWRVGLLNMQTRRLIFDADNALPSANFTAASVQRRIFERSAISAIFVNKENFLSSVNESQRDGHDAYNRVAGLEYNLYSKDNRWEGEWYYHRSFSPDKNKQGASFASFLGYNDRSFAVRFGLNHIGKTYAAEAGFVPRRGFTGAFFGSEKFFYPKKGWGGRKLSQVGVGFQHNSVLDIDFKETDRETSLSGFLTFNDQALLNLSVYHIYTYLFGEFDPTNLLRAPGETVTPLPINSEYTYSGASLEYRTGTSEDWQGNITLNAGQFFNGNRWTAEGEIAYRWQPIGLFSLLFSYNDIQLPQPYPSADFYLLGGKADFSFTRNVFLTAFLQYNTQANNFNLNARFQWRFAPVSDVFLVYTSNTFAQAIPNSPVEAFAPKNKALVFKVVYWLNL
;
A
#
# COMPACT_ATOMS: atom_id res chain seq x y z
N ARG A 1 -14.40 1.99 -25.38
CA ARG A 1 -14.13 0.70 -26.04
C ARG A 1 -15.47 0.02 -26.25
N ASN A 2 -15.75 -0.57 -27.41
CA ASN A 2 -16.99 -1.33 -27.65
C ASN A 2 -16.71 -2.83 -27.43
N GLU A 3 -17.68 -3.56 -26.94
CA GLU A 3 -17.49 -4.82 -26.21
C GLU A 3 -17.15 -6.04 -27.09
N ASN A 4 -17.13 -5.89 -28.43
CA ASN A 4 -17.01 -7.04 -29.34
C ASN A 4 -16.03 -6.88 -30.51
N THR A 5 -15.21 -5.81 -30.55
CA THR A 5 -14.15 -5.68 -31.56
C THR A 5 -12.92 -4.99 -30.96
N PHE A 6 -11.73 -5.59 -31.13
CA PHE A 6 -10.44 -4.93 -30.90
C PHE A 6 -10.12 -3.92 -32.01
N GLU A 7 -11.13 -3.20 -32.52
CA GLU A 7 -10.92 -2.13 -33.48
C GLU A 7 -10.39 -0.89 -32.74
N GLU A 8 -9.26 -0.37 -33.20
CA GLU A 8 -8.74 0.94 -32.80
C GLU A 8 -9.72 2.02 -33.29
N GLY A 9 -10.75 2.29 -32.49
CA GLY A 9 -11.53 3.52 -32.65
C GLY A 9 -10.58 4.74 -32.55
N GLU A 10 -10.84 5.75 -33.37
CA GLU A 10 -10.06 6.99 -33.43
C GLU A 10 -9.73 7.49 -32.02
N LYS A 11 -8.44 7.48 -31.67
CA LYS A 11 -7.92 8.03 -30.42
C LYS A 11 -8.05 9.56 -30.50
N THR A 12 -9.20 10.08 -30.09
CA THR A 12 -9.39 11.52 -29.92
C THR A 12 -8.46 12.01 -28.80
N THR A 13 -7.56 12.93 -29.15
CA THR A 13 -6.71 13.59 -28.17
C THR A 13 -7.56 14.61 -27.43
N ASN A 14 -8.01 14.27 -26.22
CA ASN A 14 -8.83 15.16 -25.41
C ASN A 14 -7.93 16.11 -24.62
N TRP A 15 -7.95 17.38 -25.00
CA TRP A 15 -7.32 18.46 -24.23
C TRP A 15 -8.22 18.84 -23.07
N THR A 16 -7.69 18.74 -21.84
CA THR A 16 -8.41 19.12 -20.63
C THR A 16 -7.66 20.24 -19.93
N HIS A 17 -8.40 21.24 -19.46
CA HIS A 17 -7.86 22.37 -18.70
C HIS A 17 -8.46 22.32 -17.30
N ASN A 18 -7.63 22.46 -16.27
CA ASN A 18 -8.06 22.48 -14.88
C ASN A 18 -7.34 23.60 -14.14
N VAL A 19 -8.06 24.24 -13.21
CA VAL A 19 -7.51 25.23 -12.29
C VAL A 19 -7.91 24.81 -10.88
N GLY A 20 -6.94 24.82 -9.98
CA GLY A 20 -7.12 24.51 -8.57
C GLY A 20 -6.49 25.59 -7.69
N LEU A 21 -6.92 25.64 -6.44
CA LEU A 21 -6.41 26.56 -5.43
C LEU A 21 -6.15 25.77 -4.15
N ASP A 22 -4.95 25.94 -3.58
CA ASP A 22 -4.59 25.42 -2.27
C ASP A 22 -4.26 26.59 -1.35
N ALA A 23 -4.64 26.50 -0.07
CA ALA A 23 -4.28 27.48 0.94
C ALA A 23 -3.85 26.77 2.21
N LYS A 24 -2.79 27.28 2.86
CA LYS A 24 -2.29 26.75 4.12
C LYS A 24 -2.17 27.86 5.15
N ILE A 25 -2.78 27.66 6.31
CA ILE A 25 -2.88 28.65 7.38
C ILE A 25 -2.39 27.99 8.67
N GLY A 26 -1.27 28.48 9.22
CA GLY A 26 -0.82 28.07 10.55
C GLY A 26 -1.70 28.73 11.61
N ILE A 27 -2.67 27.99 12.16
CA ILE A 27 -3.52 28.47 13.26
C ILE A 27 -2.66 28.71 14.51
N THR A 28 -1.73 27.78 14.77
CA THR A 28 -0.67 27.92 15.78
C THR A 28 0.63 27.36 15.19
N PRO A 29 1.80 27.53 15.83
CA PRO A 29 3.06 26.96 15.34
C PRO A 29 3.05 25.43 15.17
N SER A 30 2.06 24.74 15.73
CA SER A 30 1.94 23.28 15.66
C SER A 30 0.57 22.81 15.18
N LEU A 31 -0.30 23.70 14.68
CA LEU A 31 -1.63 23.37 14.18
C LEU A 31 -1.88 24.07 12.84
N ASN A 32 -2.07 23.28 11.79
CA ASN A 32 -2.22 23.79 10.43
C ASN A 32 -3.65 23.52 9.91
N LEU A 33 -4.20 24.49 9.19
CA LEU A 33 -5.37 24.36 8.34
C LEU A 33 -4.92 24.37 6.88
N ASP A 34 -5.16 23.29 6.18
CA ASP A 34 -4.97 23.15 4.74
C ASP A 34 -6.33 23.13 4.05
N LEU A 35 -6.48 23.91 2.99
CA LEU A 35 -7.66 24.00 2.16
C LEU A 35 -7.28 23.69 0.71
N THR A 36 -8.17 23.03 -0.01
CA THR A 36 -7.99 22.75 -1.43
C THR A 36 -9.30 22.85 -2.19
N VAL A 37 -9.26 23.37 -3.41
CA VAL A 37 -10.36 23.43 -4.36
C VAL A 37 -9.86 22.92 -5.70
N ASN A 38 -10.54 21.91 -6.25
CA ASN A 38 -10.15 21.17 -7.45
C ASN A 38 -8.65 20.79 -7.45
N PRO A 39 -8.14 20.07 -6.43
CA PRO A 39 -6.72 19.71 -6.39
C PRO A 39 -6.33 18.89 -7.60
N ASP A 40 -5.17 19.21 -8.16
CA ASP A 40 -4.50 18.34 -9.12
C ASP A 40 -3.30 17.66 -8.48
N PHE A 41 -3.31 16.32 -8.55
CA PHE A 41 -2.26 15.41 -8.07
C PHE A 41 -1.44 14.79 -9.21
N SER A 42 -1.51 15.34 -10.42
CA SER A 42 -0.72 14.88 -11.57
C SER A 42 0.80 14.91 -11.37
N GLN A 43 1.28 15.72 -10.42
CA GLN A 43 2.69 15.83 -10.01
C GLN A 43 3.18 14.69 -9.11
N VAL A 44 2.27 13.86 -8.62
CA VAL A 44 2.56 12.80 -7.66
C VAL A 44 3.20 11.63 -8.38
N GLU A 45 4.16 10.99 -7.72
CA GLU A 45 4.85 9.84 -8.28
C GLU A 45 3.87 8.71 -8.57
N VAL A 46 4.09 8.03 -9.70
CA VAL A 46 3.32 6.83 -10.06
C VAL A 46 3.68 5.71 -9.09
N ASP A 47 2.69 4.89 -8.77
CA ASP A 47 2.90 3.73 -7.92
C ASP A 47 3.87 2.74 -8.56
N ARG A 48 4.85 2.31 -7.76
CA ARG A 48 5.67 1.16 -8.11
C ARG A 48 4.76 -0.06 -8.11
N GLN A 49 4.64 -0.74 -9.24
CA GLN A 49 3.96 -2.03 -9.30
C GLN A 49 4.77 -3.05 -8.50
N VAL A 50 4.06 -4.01 -7.92
CA VAL A 50 4.63 -5.14 -7.17
C VAL A 50 3.95 -6.40 -7.69
N ALA A 51 4.69 -7.51 -7.75
CA ALA A 51 4.10 -8.80 -8.09
C ALA A 51 3.04 -9.18 -7.05
N ASN A 52 1.82 -9.48 -7.49
CA ASN A 52 0.76 -9.91 -6.58
C ASN A 52 0.56 -11.42 -6.68
N LEU A 53 1.06 -12.15 -5.69
CA LEU A 53 0.85 -13.60 -5.52
C LEU A 53 -0.07 -13.92 -4.35
N SER A 54 -0.73 -12.89 -3.81
CA SER A 54 -1.71 -13.01 -2.77
C SER A 54 -3.11 -13.07 -3.38
N ARG A 55 -4.04 -13.65 -2.62
CA ARG A 55 -5.48 -13.65 -2.91
C ARG A 55 -6.18 -12.34 -2.51
N PHE A 56 -5.42 -11.35 -2.04
CA PHE A 56 -5.93 -10.09 -1.51
C PHE A 56 -5.42 -8.89 -2.32
N GLU A 57 -6.11 -7.75 -2.16
CA GLU A 57 -5.64 -6.48 -2.70
C GLU A 57 -4.33 -6.05 -2.03
N LEU A 58 -3.42 -5.45 -2.81
CA LEU A 58 -2.18 -4.90 -2.30
C LEU A 58 -2.41 -3.54 -1.63
N PHE A 59 -1.72 -3.31 -0.51
CA PHE A 59 -1.69 -2.01 0.13
C PHE A 59 -0.65 -1.11 -0.54
N PHE A 60 -1.07 0.06 -1.04
CA PHE A 60 -0.17 1.07 -1.58
C PHE A 60 -0.13 2.29 -0.65
N PRO A 61 1.06 2.78 -0.24
CA PRO A 61 1.16 3.93 0.65
C PRO A 61 0.67 5.20 -0.05
N GLU A 62 0.09 6.15 0.69
CA GLU A 62 -0.28 7.46 0.14
C GLU A 62 0.96 8.23 -0.34
N THR A 63 0.85 8.96 -1.45
CA THR A 63 1.95 9.74 -2.03
C THR A 63 1.56 11.19 -2.32
N ARG A 64 0.27 11.52 -2.21
CA ARG A 64 -0.24 12.88 -2.46
C ARG A 64 0.02 13.77 -1.25
N GLN A 65 0.76 14.86 -1.47
CA GLN A 65 1.23 15.77 -0.40
C GLN A 65 0.13 16.27 0.54
N PHE A 66 -1.07 16.56 0.02
CA PHE A 66 -2.22 16.99 0.83
C PHE A 66 -2.60 15.98 1.91
N PHE A 67 -2.37 14.68 1.72
CA PHE A 67 -2.72 13.63 2.69
C PHE A 67 -1.54 13.17 3.57
N LEU A 68 -0.30 13.56 3.24
CA LEU A 68 0.91 13.08 3.91
C LEU A 68 1.23 13.80 5.22
N GLU A 69 0.98 15.10 5.29
CA GLU A 69 1.30 15.86 6.50
C GLU A 69 0.42 15.46 7.69
N ASN A 70 1.04 15.18 8.84
CA ASN A 70 0.40 14.61 10.03
C ASN A 70 -0.48 13.38 9.71
N SER A 71 -0.14 12.59 8.69
CA SER A 71 -0.93 11.44 8.27
C SER A 71 -1.04 10.38 9.36
N ASP A 72 -0.09 10.33 10.29
CA ASP A 72 -0.09 9.43 11.44
C ASP A 72 -1.34 9.64 12.33
N LEU A 73 -1.92 10.85 12.35
CA LEU A 73 -3.18 11.13 13.06
C LEU A 73 -4.41 10.47 12.42
N PHE A 74 -4.30 9.85 11.26
CA PHE A 74 -5.43 9.21 10.58
C PHE A 74 -5.10 7.79 10.11
N ALA A 75 -3.90 7.58 9.56
CA ALA A 75 -3.54 6.38 8.82
C ALA A 75 -3.05 5.23 9.72
N PHE A 76 -2.70 5.49 10.98
CA PHE A 76 -2.12 4.50 11.89
C PHE A 76 -3.12 3.89 12.87
N PHE A 77 -4.41 4.22 12.75
CA PHE A 77 -5.46 3.55 13.50
C PHE A 77 -5.67 2.13 12.96
N GLY A 78 -5.83 1.17 13.85
CA GLY A 78 -6.01 -0.25 13.58
C GLY A 78 -4.74 -0.93 13.08
N PHE A 79 -4.80 -2.25 12.97
CA PHE A 79 -3.70 -3.02 12.39
C PHE A 79 -3.70 -2.91 10.86
N PRO A 80 -2.59 -3.26 10.17
CA PRO A 80 -2.47 -3.14 8.71
C PRO A 80 -3.64 -3.71 7.90
N GLU A 81 -4.25 -4.80 8.36
CA GLU A 81 -5.38 -5.49 7.70
C GLU A 81 -6.77 -4.98 8.14
N ALA A 82 -6.83 -3.97 9.01
CA ALA A 82 -8.06 -3.50 9.66
C ALA A 82 -8.10 -1.98 9.83
N ARG A 83 -7.53 -1.21 8.88
CA ARG A 83 -7.46 0.25 8.99
C ARG A 83 -8.82 0.88 8.72
N PRO A 84 -9.39 1.69 9.65
CA PRO A 84 -10.70 2.31 9.46
C PRO A 84 -10.64 3.46 8.44
N PHE A 85 -9.45 4.03 8.21
CA PHE A 85 -9.23 5.11 7.25
C PHE A 85 -8.02 4.83 6.36
N PHE A 86 -8.20 5.03 5.06
CA PHE A 86 -7.17 4.94 4.06
C PHE A 86 -7.39 6.04 3.02
N SER A 87 -6.57 7.08 3.06
CA SER A 87 -6.73 8.28 2.24
C SER A 87 -6.80 8.00 0.74
N ARG A 88 -6.18 6.92 0.27
CA ARG A 88 -6.28 6.46 -1.13
C ARG A 88 -7.69 6.11 -1.57
N ARG A 89 -8.61 5.77 -0.65
CA ARG A 89 -10.04 5.60 -0.98
C ARG A 89 -10.70 6.92 -1.41
N ILE A 90 -10.07 8.06 -1.14
CA ILE A 90 -10.53 9.38 -1.59
C ILE A 90 -9.84 9.71 -2.90
N GLY A 91 -10.61 9.91 -3.97
CA GLY A 91 -10.08 10.35 -5.26
C GLY A 91 -9.52 9.24 -6.16
N LEU A 92 -9.69 7.97 -5.78
CA LEU A 92 -9.40 6.80 -6.60
C LEU A 92 -10.55 5.79 -6.46
N ALA A 93 -10.92 5.15 -7.57
CA ALA A 93 -11.91 4.08 -7.59
C ALA A 93 -11.52 3.03 -8.63
N TYR A 94 -11.98 1.79 -8.42
CA TYR A 94 -11.83 0.75 -9.42
C TYR A 94 -12.94 0.89 -10.46
N ASP A 95 -12.56 0.97 -11.74
CA ASP A 95 -13.46 0.94 -12.88
C ASP A 95 -13.71 -0.52 -13.27
N PRO A 96 -14.95 -1.04 -13.10
CA PRO A 96 -15.27 -2.43 -13.40
C PRO A 96 -15.20 -2.75 -14.91
N VAL A 97 -15.38 -1.75 -15.77
CA VAL A 97 -15.38 -1.89 -17.23
C VAL A 97 -13.95 -1.97 -17.75
N LEU A 98 -13.08 -1.05 -17.30
CA LEU A 98 -11.68 -1.01 -17.69
C LEU A 98 -10.79 -1.97 -16.89
N ARG A 99 -11.33 -2.56 -15.82
CA ARG A 99 -10.61 -3.39 -14.85
C ARG A 99 -9.33 -2.73 -14.33
N ALA A 100 -9.43 -1.44 -14.04
CA ALA A 100 -8.30 -0.60 -13.66
C ALA A 100 -8.71 0.43 -12.63
N ASN A 101 -7.76 0.87 -11.80
CA ASN A 101 -7.98 2.02 -10.93
C ASN A 101 -7.98 3.31 -11.74
N VAL A 102 -8.99 4.15 -11.52
CA VAL A 102 -9.17 5.44 -12.17
C VAL A 102 -9.26 6.57 -11.15
N LYS A 103 -8.85 7.77 -11.56
CA LYS A 103 -8.89 8.98 -10.72
C LYS A 103 -10.33 9.48 -10.60
N VAL A 104 -10.79 9.67 -9.38
CA VAL A 104 -12.06 10.34 -9.07
C VAL A 104 -11.76 11.82 -8.76
N PRO A 105 -12.33 12.78 -9.50
CA PRO A 105 -12.08 14.19 -9.22
C PRO A 105 -12.53 14.61 -7.82
N ILE A 106 -11.65 15.33 -7.12
CA ILE A 106 -11.98 15.98 -5.85
C ILE A 106 -12.41 17.42 -6.16
N GLN A 107 -13.53 17.85 -5.59
CA GLN A 107 -14.08 19.19 -5.79
C GLN A 107 -13.48 20.19 -4.80
N ALA A 108 -13.43 19.81 -3.53
CA ALA A 108 -12.90 20.63 -2.45
C ALA A 108 -12.50 19.76 -1.26
N GLY A 109 -11.67 20.31 -0.40
CA GLY A 109 -11.18 19.66 0.79
C GLY A 109 -10.66 20.62 1.84
N ALA A 110 -10.72 20.19 3.09
CA ALA A 110 -10.14 20.89 4.23
C ALA A 110 -9.51 19.88 5.18
N ARG A 111 -8.37 20.25 5.75
CA ARG A 111 -7.70 19.47 6.80
C ARG A 111 -7.21 20.39 7.89
N ILE A 112 -7.57 20.12 9.12
CA ILE A 112 -6.96 20.70 10.32
C ILE A 112 -6.16 19.59 10.98
N SER A 113 -4.87 19.78 11.22
CA SER A 113 -4.06 18.75 11.87
C SER A 113 -2.90 19.33 12.66
N GLY A 114 -2.58 18.70 13.80
CA GLY A 114 -1.43 19.09 14.60
C GLY A 114 -1.63 18.92 16.11
N LYS A 115 -0.83 19.67 16.89
CA LYS A 115 -0.88 19.73 18.35
C LYS A 115 -1.70 20.93 18.81
N LEU A 116 -2.66 20.69 19.70
CA LEU A 116 -3.30 21.75 20.49
C LEU A 116 -2.40 22.19 21.64
N ASN A 117 -1.68 21.24 22.24
CA ASN A 117 -0.65 21.44 23.26
C ASN A 117 0.21 20.17 23.36
N ASP A 118 1.10 20.10 24.36
CA ASP A 118 2.02 18.97 24.55
C ASP A 118 1.36 17.62 24.82
N ASN A 119 0.08 17.61 25.21
CA ASN A 119 -0.66 16.40 25.55
C ASN A 119 -1.79 16.08 24.57
N TRP A 120 -2.15 16.98 23.67
CA TRP A 120 -3.30 16.81 22.79
C TRP A 120 -2.93 17.06 21.34
N ARG A 121 -3.24 16.08 20.49
CA ARG A 121 -3.19 16.19 19.03
C ARG A 121 -4.58 15.96 18.47
N VAL A 122 -4.90 16.69 17.41
CA VAL A 122 -6.19 16.58 16.73
C VAL A 122 -5.98 16.56 15.23
N GLY A 123 -6.84 15.79 14.57
CA GLY A 123 -6.96 15.73 13.12
C GLY A 123 -8.41 15.86 12.73
N LEU A 124 -8.72 16.70 11.75
CA LEU A 124 -10.01 16.74 11.07
C LEU A 124 -9.75 16.90 9.58
N LEU A 125 -10.23 15.96 8.78
CA LEU A 125 -10.17 15.96 7.33
C LEU A 125 -11.59 15.91 6.81
N ASN A 126 -11.95 16.77 5.85
CA ASN A 126 -13.19 16.68 5.09
C ASN A 126 -12.89 16.82 3.59
N MET A 127 -13.42 15.93 2.77
CA MET A 127 -13.17 15.92 1.32
C MET A 127 -14.46 15.62 0.54
N GLN A 128 -14.71 16.37 -0.52
CA GLN A 128 -15.83 16.14 -1.44
C GLN A 128 -15.33 15.62 -2.78
N THR A 129 -15.79 14.45 -3.20
CA THR A 129 -15.54 13.90 -4.54
C THR A 129 -16.72 14.13 -5.47
N ARG A 130 -16.44 14.25 -6.77
CA ARG A 130 -17.45 14.29 -7.82
C ARG A 130 -17.96 12.87 -8.13
N ARG A 131 -19.18 12.76 -8.66
CA ARG A 131 -19.68 11.53 -9.27
C ARG A 131 -18.81 11.12 -10.47
N LEU A 132 -18.73 9.82 -10.73
CA LEU A 132 -18.07 9.26 -11.91
C LEU A 132 -19.02 8.25 -12.56
N ILE A 133 -19.16 8.30 -13.88
CA ILE A 133 -19.99 7.37 -14.65
C ILE A 133 -19.01 6.48 -15.43
N PHE A 134 -19.06 5.17 -15.22
CA PHE A 134 -18.23 4.20 -15.94
C PHE A 134 -18.94 3.74 -17.21
N ASP A 135 -20.23 3.41 -17.11
CA ASP A 135 -21.12 3.08 -18.23
C ASP A 135 -22.58 3.42 -17.88
N ALA A 136 -23.55 2.85 -18.60
CA ALA A 136 -24.98 3.09 -18.39
C ALA A 136 -25.46 2.68 -16.98
N ASP A 137 -24.94 1.58 -16.44
CA ASP A 137 -25.42 0.94 -15.21
C ASP A 137 -24.43 1.11 -14.04
N ASN A 138 -23.15 1.28 -14.34
CA ASN A 138 -22.08 1.41 -13.37
C ASN A 138 -21.69 2.89 -13.17
N ALA A 139 -21.92 3.40 -11.97
CA ALA A 139 -21.47 4.71 -11.55
C ALA A 139 -20.98 4.72 -10.10
N LEU A 140 -20.10 5.67 -9.79
CA LEU A 140 -19.74 6.04 -8.44
C LEU A 140 -20.46 7.35 -8.07
N PRO A 141 -21.32 7.36 -7.04
CA PRO A 141 -21.94 8.59 -6.56
C PRO A 141 -20.91 9.62 -6.12
N SER A 142 -21.32 10.90 -6.15
CA SER A 142 -20.63 11.94 -5.41
C SER A 142 -20.59 11.56 -3.93
N ALA A 143 -19.48 11.80 -3.23
CA ALA A 143 -19.32 11.38 -1.84
C ALA A 143 -18.58 12.42 -0.98
N ASN A 144 -19.01 12.54 0.28
CA ASN A 144 -18.29 13.30 1.30
C ASN A 144 -17.54 12.35 2.25
N PHE A 145 -16.26 12.60 2.42
CA PHE A 145 -15.41 11.86 3.35
C PHE A 145 -15.07 12.75 4.53
N THR A 146 -15.23 12.24 5.75
CA THR A 146 -14.71 12.89 6.96
C THR A 146 -13.85 11.92 7.73
N ALA A 147 -12.67 12.33 8.18
CA ALA A 147 -11.89 11.62 9.19
C ALA A 147 -11.58 12.60 10.33
N ALA A 148 -11.98 12.26 11.54
CA ALA A 148 -11.73 13.05 12.73
C ALA A 148 -10.98 12.17 13.74
N SER A 149 -9.92 12.70 14.32
CA SER A 149 -9.13 12.02 15.31
C SER A 149 -8.72 12.94 16.45
N VAL A 150 -8.59 12.36 17.62
CA VAL A 150 -8.00 13.01 18.78
C VAL A 150 -7.09 12.02 19.47
N GLN A 151 -5.93 12.49 19.87
CA GLN A 151 -4.95 11.72 20.62
C GLN A 151 -4.57 12.50 21.86
N ARG A 152 -4.65 11.83 23.01
CA ARG A 152 -4.19 12.34 24.30
C ARG A 152 -2.99 11.55 24.77
N ARG A 153 -1.85 12.22 24.94
CA ARG A 153 -0.71 11.63 25.66
C ARG A 153 -1.11 11.43 27.13
N ILE A 154 -0.87 10.22 27.62
CA ILE A 154 -1.03 9.85 29.02
C ILE A 154 0.27 9.24 29.52
N PHE A 155 0.57 9.43 30.81
CA PHE A 155 1.90 9.12 31.35
C PHE A 155 3.00 9.86 30.56
N GLU A 156 4.21 9.33 30.50
CA GLU A 156 5.33 9.99 29.83
C GLU A 156 5.26 9.85 28.29
N ARG A 157 4.74 8.71 27.78
CA ARG A 157 4.87 8.32 26.37
C ARG A 157 3.68 7.56 25.79
N SER A 158 2.80 7.02 26.63
CA SER A 158 1.60 6.32 26.17
C SER A 158 0.55 7.29 25.63
N ALA A 159 -0.43 6.78 24.90
CA ALA A 159 -1.51 7.60 24.38
C ALA A 159 -2.83 6.85 24.32
N ILE A 160 -3.92 7.57 24.59
CA ILE A 160 -5.28 7.13 24.22
C ILE A 160 -5.71 7.96 23.03
N SER A 161 -6.24 7.28 22.01
CA SER A 161 -6.70 7.90 20.78
C SER A 161 -8.14 7.53 20.49
N ALA A 162 -8.86 8.41 19.79
CA ALA A 162 -10.17 8.14 19.24
C ALA A 162 -10.20 8.55 17.77
N ILE A 163 -10.96 7.80 16.97
CA ILE A 163 -11.17 8.09 15.55
C ILE A 163 -12.65 7.98 15.19
N PHE A 164 -13.08 8.84 14.27
CA PHE A 164 -14.33 8.74 13.55
C PHE A 164 -14.07 8.91 12.06
N VAL A 165 -14.59 7.99 11.26
CA VAL A 165 -14.49 8.00 9.80
C VAL A 165 -15.89 7.95 9.23
N ASN A 166 -16.17 8.79 8.24
CA ASN A 166 -17.43 8.86 7.53
C ASN A 166 -17.18 8.85 6.03
N LYS A 167 -17.97 8.05 5.31
CA LYS A 167 -18.22 8.17 3.89
C LYS A 167 -19.73 8.29 3.70
N GLU A 168 -20.18 9.44 3.21
CA GLU A 168 -21.57 9.71 2.88
C GLU A 168 -21.70 9.78 1.35
N ASN A 169 -22.54 8.94 0.76
CA ASN A 169 -22.82 8.92 -0.67
C ASN A 169 -24.07 9.76 -0.96
N PHE A 170 -23.95 10.73 -1.88
CA PHE A 170 -25.08 11.48 -2.38
C PHE A 170 -25.76 10.70 -3.50
N LEU A 171 -26.64 9.76 -3.15
CA LEU A 171 -27.34 8.88 -4.10
C LEU A 171 -28.23 9.63 -5.11
N SER A 172 -28.62 10.88 -4.80
CA SER A 172 -29.29 11.77 -5.74
C SER A 172 -28.41 12.22 -6.92
N SER A 173 -27.09 12.03 -6.83
CA SER A 173 -26.15 12.35 -7.92
C SER A 173 -26.15 11.30 -9.04
N VAL A 174 -26.79 10.15 -8.85
CA VAL A 174 -26.88 9.06 -9.83
C VAL A 174 -28.34 8.64 -10.05
N ASN A 175 -28.59 7.97 -11.17
CA ASN A 175 -29.93 7.47 -11.51
C ASN A 175 -30.31 6.25 -10.65
N GLU A 176 -31.59 5.91 -10.57
CA GLU A 176 -32.07 4.81 -9.73
C GLU A 176 -31.43 3.46 -10.06
N SER A 177 -31.23 3.16 -11.35
CA SER A 177 -30.53 1.94 -11.79
C SER A 177 -29.07 1.87 -11.33
N GLN A 178 -28.45 3.03 -11.08
CA GLN A 178 -27.04 3.16 -10.69
C GLN A 178 -26.85 3.24 -9.16
N ARG A 179 -27.93 3.21 -8.39
CA ARG A 179 -27.86 3.26 -6.90
C ARG A 179 -27.57 1.91 -6.28
N ASP A 180 -27.76 0.82 -7.03
CA ASP A 180 -27.54 -0.52 -6.50
C ASP A 180 -26.07 -0.69 -6.05
N GLY A 181 -25.88 -1.39 -4.93
CA GLY A 181 -24.57 -1.57 -4.30
C GLY A 181 -24.00 -0.37 -3.51
N HIS A 182 -24.67 0.79 -3.50
CA HIS A 182 -24.22 1.98 -2.75
C HIS A 182 -25.12 2.26 -1.54
N ASP A 183 -24.57 2.07 -0.33
CA ASP A 183 -25.24 2.55 0.88
C ASP A 183 -25.24 4.08 0.95
N ALA A 184 -26.24 4.67 1.59
CA ALA A 184 -26.24 6.12 1.84
C ALA A 184 -25.01 6.56 2.65
N TYR A 185 -24.58 5.76 3.63
CA TYR A 185 -23.36 6.01 4.38
C TYR A 185 -22.69 4.74 4.89
N ASN A 186 -21.38 4.85 5.13
CA ASN A 186 -20.61 3.94 5.97
C ASN A 186 -19.75 4.76 6.93
N ARG A 187 -19.82 4.44 8.22
CA ARG A 187 -19.08 5.14 9.27
C ARG A 187 -18.34 4.14 10.15
N VAL A 188 -17.19 4.54 10.68
CA VAL A 188 -16.44 3.78 11.66
C VAL A 188 -16.08 4.69 12.83
N ALA A 189 -16.32 4.24 14.05
CA ALA A 189 -15.85 4.93 15.26
C ALA A 189 -14.97 3.98 16.09
N GLY A 190 -13.95 4.53 16.73
CA GLY A 190 -12.91 3.74 17.35
C GLY A 190 -12.22 4.39 18.53
N LEU A 191 -11.72 3.54 19.43
CA LEU A 191 -10.83 3.91 20.53
C LEU A 191 -9.58 3.03 20.51
N GLU A 192 -8.44 3.62 20.81
CA GLU A 192 -7.15 2.94 20.88
C GLU A 192 -6.35 3.34 22.11
N TYR A 193 -5.52 2.42 22.59
CA TYR A 193 -4.54 2.65 23.62
C TYR A 193 -3.18 2.14 23.16
N ASN A 194 -2.20 3.04 23.15
CA ASN A 194 -0.80 2.75 22.86
C ASN A 194 0.01 2.86 24.15
N LEU A 195 0.61 1.76 24.58
CA LEU A 195 1.50 1.66 25.72
C LEU A 195 2.95 1.78 25.26
N TYR A 196 3.69 2.69 25.87
CA TYR A 196 5.15 2.70 25.83
C TYR A 196 5.68 2.90 27.24
N SER A 197 6.34 1.89 27.81
CA SER A 197 6.94 2.02 29.14
C SER A 197 8.08 3.04 29.12
N LYS A 198 8.34 3.62 30.30
CA LYS A 198 9.39 4.61 30.50
C LYS A 198 10.77 4.14 30.05
N ASP A 199 11.07 2.86 30.24
CA ASP A 199 12.34 2.21 29.94
C ASP A 199 12.43 1.58 28.53
N ASN A 200 11.42 1.77 27.67
CA ASN A 200 11.30 1.14 26.35
C ASN A 200 11.17 -0.40 26.35
N ARG A 201 10.99 -1.05 27.50
CA ARG A 201 10.91 -2.51 27.55
C ARG A 201 9.54 -3.03 27.14
N TRP A 202 8.47 -2.35 27.50
CA TRP A 202 7.12 -2.73 27.13
C TRP A 202 6.55 -1.79 26.08
N GLU A 203 6.02 -2.39 25.03
CA GLU A 203 5.19 -1.73 24.03
C GLU A 203 3.88 -2.50 23.91
N GLY A 204 2.78 -1.81 23.66
CA GLY A 204 1.51 -2.48 23.43
C GLY A 204 0.52 -1.59 22.71
N GLU A 205 -0.41 -2.22 22.02
CA GLU A 205 -1.44 -1.55 21.24
C GLU A 205 -2.75 -2.32 21.41
N TRP A 206 -3.82 -1.60 21.76
CA TRP A 206 -5.16 -2.16 21.83
C TRP A 206 -6.11 -1.24 21.11
N TYR A 207 -6.98 -1.77 20.25
CA TYR A 207 -8.05 -0.99 19.65
C TYR A 207 -9.38 -1.73 19.64
N TYR A 208 -10.45 -0.95 19.58
CA TYR A 208 -11.79 -1.42 19.28
C TYR A 208 -12.45 -0.44 18.31
N HIS A 209 -12.85 -0.94 17.14
CA HIS A 209 -13.51 -0.21 16.07
C HIS A 209 -14.90 -0.80 15.80
N ARG A 210 -15.88 0.06 15.55
CA ARG A 210 -17.24 -0.36 15.18
C ARG A 210 -17.70 0.37 13.93
N SER A 211 -18.30 -0.39 13.02
CA SER A 211 -18.90 0.11 11.79
C SER A 211 -20.40 0.37 11.94
N PHE A 212 -20.90 1.36 11.19
CA PHE A 212 -22.29 1.77 11.13
C PHE A 212 -22.67 2.05 9.68
N SER A 213 -23.74 1.43 9.20
CA SER A 213 -24.30 1.60 7.84
C SER A 213 -25.82 1.36 7.90
N PRO A 214 -26.63 1.90 6.95
CA PRO A 214 -28.01 1.46 6.75
C PRO A 214 -28.15 -0.06 6.55
N ASP A 215 -27.17 -0.70 5.91
CA ASP A 215 -27.12 -2.15 5.77
C ASP A 215 -26.68 -2.79 7.09
N LYS A 216 -27.55 -3.61 7.67
CA LYS A 216 -27.28 -4.36 8.91
C LYS A 216 -26.13 -5.34 8.76
N ASN A 217 -25.84 -5.81 7.54
CA ASN A 217 -24.70 -6.67 7.25
C ASN A 217 -23.36 -5.93 7.21
N LYS A 218 -23.37 -4.61 7.47
CA LYS A 218 -22.19 -3.74 7.53
C LYS A 218 -22.07 -2.99 8.87
N GLN A 219 -22.61 -3.56 9.96
CA GLN A 219 -22.61 -2.99 11.32
C GLN A 219 -21.76 -3.78 12.33
N GLY A 220 -20.70 -4.44 11.86
CA GLY A 220 -19.81 -5.24 12.71
C GLY A 220 -18.74 -4.43 13.45
N ALA A 221 -17.85 -5.15 14.14
CA ALA A 221 -16.75 -4.58 14.89
C ALA A 221 -15.42 -5.30 14.57
N SER A 222 -14.33 -4.63 14.90
CA SER A 222 -12.97 -5.16 14.85
C SER A 222 -12.21 -4.74 16.10
N PHE A 223 -11.36 -5.61 16.61
CA PHE A 223 -10.48 -5.30 17.75
C PHE A 223 -9.15 -6.01 17.59
N ALA A 224 -8.10 -5.46 18.20
CA ALA A 224 -6.84 -6.17 18.34
C ALA A 224 -6.12 -5.79 19.63
N SER A 225 -5.14 -6.63 19.96
CA SER A 225 -4.20 -6.49 21.05
C SER A 225 -2.82 -6.88 20.54
N PHE A 226 -1.81 -6.06 20.83
CA PHE A 226 -0.41 -6.37 20.66
C PHE A 226 0.32 -6.05 21.95
N LEU A 227 1.27 -6.91 22.34
CA LEU A 227 2.14 -6.70 23.48
C LEU A 227 3.55 -7.20 23.15
N GLY A 228 4.52 -6.31 23.25
CA GLY A 228 5.94 -6.58 23.07
C GLY A 228 6.72 -6.36 24.37
N TYR A 229 7.64 -7.27 24.66
CA TYR A 229 8.69 -7.09 25.65
C TYR A 229 10.05 -7.13 24.96
N ASN A 230 10.81 -6.05 25.06
CA ASN A 230 12.13 -5.90 24.45
C ASN A 230 13.19 -5.74 25.56
N ASP A 231 14.13 -6.68 25.63
CA ASP A 231 15.34 -6.61 26.43
C ASP A 231 16.58 -6.68 25.54
N ARG A 232 17.74 -6.30 26.08
CA ARG A 232 19.01 -6.39 25.35
C ARG A 232 19.29 -7.80 24.82
N SER A 233 18.91 -8.84 25.55
CA SER A 233 19.25 -10.23 25.22
C SER A 233 18.11 -11.03 24.61
N PHE A 234 16.88 -10.52 24.60
CA PHE A 234 15.74 -11.18 23.95
C PHE A 234 14.59 -10.21 23.71
N ALA A 235 13.76 -10.53 22.72
CA ALA A 235 12.47 -9.88 22.51
C ALA A 235 11.37 -10.94 22.40
N VAL A 236 10.17 -10.62 22.89
CA VAL A 236 8.97 -11.46 22.73
C VAL A 236 7.82 -10.55 22.35
N ARG A 237 7.01 -10.96 21.39
CA ARG A 237 5.86 -10.22 20.88
C ARG A 237 4.67 -11.16 20.76
N PHE A 238 3.50 -10.67 21.14
CA PHE A 238 2.25 -11.40 21.03
C PHE A 238 1.18 -10.48 20.45
N GLY A 239 0.40 -10.98 19.50
CA GLY A 239 -0.68 -10.26 18.84
C GLY A 239 -1.93 -11.13 18.75
N LEU A 240 -3.09 -10.50 18.89
CA LEU A 240 -4.41 -11.07 18.61
C LEU A 240 -5.23 -10.02 17.87
N ASN A 241 -5.92 -10.40 16.82
CA ASN A 241 -6.87 -9.53 16.13
C ASN A 241 -8.14 -10.29 15.77
N HIS A 242 -9.24 -9.57 15.68
CA HIS A 242 -10.52 -10.07 15.21
C HIS A 242 -11.17 -9.04 14.30
N ILE A 243 -11.66 -9.51 13.15
CA ILE A 243 -12.44 -8.72 12.21
C ILE A 243 -13.77 -9.44 11.99
N GLY A 244 -14.86 -8.85 12.48
CA GLY A 244 -16.19 -9.44 12.32
C GLY A 244 -16.63 -9.53 10.85
N LYS A 245 -17.46 -10.52 10.50
CA LYS A 245 -18.00 -10.70 9.13
C LYS A 245 -18.66 -9.45 8.56
N THR A 246 -19.34 -8.71 9.42
CA THR A 246 -20.11 -7.52 9.07
C THR A 246 -19.36 -6.22 9.35
N TYR A 247 -18.09 -6.25 9.76
CA TYR A 247 -17.31 -5.03 9.93
C TYR A 247 -16.98 -4.44 8.55
N ALA A 248 -17.41 -3.20 8.30
CA ALA A 248 -17.21 -2.54 7.02
C ALA A 248 -16.61 -1.14 7.20
N ALA A 249 -15.45 -0.91 6.60
CA ALA A 249 -14.79 0.39 6.54
C ALA A 249 -14.59 0.79 5.06
N GLU A 250 -15.60 1.39 4.43
CA GLU A 250 -15.57 1.70 3.00
C GLU A 250 -14.57 2.82 2.64
N ALA A 251 -14.24 3.67 3.60
CA ALA A 251 -13.15 4.66 3.49
C ALA A 251 -11.82 4.13 4.04
N GLY A 252 -11.74 2.85 4.43
CA GLY A 252 -10.60 2.19 5.05
C GLY A 252 -9.92 1.16 4.16
N PHE A 253 -9.15 0.28 4.80
CA PHE A 253 -8.48 -0.86 4.17
C PHE A 253 -8.69 -2.11 5.03
N VAL A 254 -9.60 -2.98 4.56
CA VAL A 254 -10.00 -4.22 5.24
C VAL A 254 -10.13 -5.32 4.17
N PRO A 255 -8.99 -5.89 3.71
CA PRO A 255 -8.97 -6.82 2.58
C PRO A 255 -9.68 -8.14 2.87
N ARG A 256 -9.80 -8.52 4.15
CA ARG A 256 -10.47 -9.74 4.60
C ARG A 256 -11.39 -9.42 5.79
N ARG A 257 -12.55 -10.09 5.85
CA ARG A 257 -13.52 -9.99 6.95
C ARG A 257 -13.84 -11.38 7.49
N GLY A 258 -14.33 -11.45 8.73
CA GLY A 258 -14.79 -12.69 9.34
C GLY A 258 -13.66 -13.64 9.74
N PHE A 259 -12.63 -13.12 10.41
CA PHE A 259 -11.50 -13.94 10.87
C PHE A 259 -10.97 -13.45 12.22
N THR A 260 -10.24 -14.35 12.88
CA THR A 260 -9.45 -14.09 14.09
C THR A 260 -8.01 -14.51 13.83
N GLY A 261 -7.05 -13.61 13.99
CA GLY A 261 -5.64 -13.91 13.85
C GLY A 261 -4.90 -13.90 15.19
N ALA A 262 -3.82 -14.66 15.26
CA ALA A 262 -2.88 -14.66 16.36
C ALA A 262 -1.46 -14.63 15.81
N PHE A 263 -0.60 -13.86 16.49
CA PHE A 263 0.81 -13.73 16.21
C PHE A 263 1.62 -13.98 17.48
N PHE A 264 2.70 -14.74 17.35
CA PHE A 264 3.73 -14.87 18.36
C PHE A 264 5.09 -14.75 17.70
N GLY A 265 5.95 -13.89 18.25
CA GLY A 265 7.33 -13.72 17.82
C GLY A 265 8.27 -13.77 19.01
N SER A 266 9.43 -14.38 18.86
CA SER A 266 10.48 -14.35 19.87
C SER A 266 11.85 -14.32 19.23
N GLU A 267 12.74 -13.48 19.75
CA GLU A 267 14.10 -13.33 19.26
C GLU A 267 15.08 -13.44 20.42
N LYS A 268 16.22 -14.09 20.18
CA LYS A 268 17.34 -14.15 21.12
C LYS A 268 18.55 -13.47 20.48
N PHE A 269 19.16 -12.55 21.22
CA PHE A 269 20.31 -11.79 20.73
C PHE A 269 21.60 -12.18 21.47
N PHE A 270 22.68 -12.24 20.70
CA PHE A 270 24.05 -12.47 21.14
C PHE A 270 24.95 -11.36 20.60
N TYR A 271 25.95 -10.96 21.40
CA TYR A 271 26.88 -9.87 21.06
C TYR A 271 28.31 -10.42 21.09
N PRO A 272 28.83 -10.94 19.96
CA PRO A 272 30.18 -11.49 19.89
C PRO A 272 31.24 -10.46 20.30
N LYS A 273 32.26 -10.88 21.06
CA LYS A 273 33.34 -9.98 21.54
C LYS A 273 34.75 -10.36 21.09
N LYS A 274 34.94 -11.56 20.54
CA LYS A 274 36.27 -12.11 20.19
C LYS A 274 36.26 -12.71 18.78
N GLY A 275 37.45 -12.89 18.21
CA GLY A 275 37.65 -13.55 16.93
C GLY A 275 37.11 -12.76 15.73
N TRP A 276 36.75 -13.46 14.66
CA TRP A 276 36.12 -12.84 13.49
C TRP A 276 34.76 -12.20 13.84
N GLY A 277 33.91 -12.91 14.59
CA GLY A 277 32.59 -12.44 14.99
C GLY A 277 32.65 -11.11 15.75
N GLY A 278 33.51 -10.98 16.77
CA GLY A 278 33.67 -9.71 17.49
C GLY A 278 34.28 -8.56 16.67
N ARG A 279 34.97 -8.86 15.54
CA ARG A 279 35.55 -7.85 14.65
C ARG A 279 34.60 -7.37 13.55
N LYS A 280 33.61 -8.18 13.18
CA LYS A 280 32.74 -7.92 12.01
C LYS A 280 31.25 -7.78 12.36
N LEU A 281 30.80 -8.39 13.45
CA LEU A 281 29.40 -8.46 13.82
C LEU A 281 29.12 -7.61 15.06
N SER A 282 28.08 -6.79 14.97
CA SER A 282 27.52 -6.06 16.10
C SER A 282 26.50 -6.90 16.85
N GLN A 283 25.82 -7.82 16.16
CA GLN A 283 24.81 -8.70 16.75
C GLN A 283 24.66 -10.00 15.95
N VAL A 284 24.36 -11.09 16.65
CA VAL A 284 23.88 -12.36 16.08
C VAL A 284 22.55 -12.66 16.76
N GLY A 285 21.58 -13.17 16.03
CA GLY A 285 20.33 -13.60 16.65
C GLY A 285 19.68 -14.78 15.97
N VAL A 286 18.75 -15.36 16.71
CA VAL A 286 17.81 -16.37 16.23
C VAL A 286 16.42 -15.91 16.55
N GLY A 287 15.49 -16.10 15.61
CA GLY A 287 14.10 -15.70 15.73
C GLY A 287 13.16 -16.88 15.49
N PHE A 288 12.04 -16.88 16.16
CA PHE A 288 10.89 -17.75 15.90
C PHE A 288 9.67 -16.86 15.72
N GLN A 289 8.87 -17.15 14.70
CA GLN A 289 7.61 -16.47 14.44
C GLN A 289 6.53 -17.50 14.11
N HIS A 290 5.33 -17.25 14.61
CA HIS A 290 4.15 -18.04 14.33
C HIS A 290 2.95 -17.11 14.14
N ASN A 291 2.32 -17.21 12.98
CA ASN A 291 1.04 -16.58 12.65
C ASN A 291 0.01 -17.68 12.45
N SER A 292 -1.19 -17.49 12.97
CA SER A 292 -2.34 -18.33 12.66
C SER A 292 -3.58 -17.47 12.43
N VAL A 293 -4.43 -17.90 11.51
CA VAL A 293 -5.68 -17.23 11.18
C VAL A 293 -6.79 -18.26 11.15
N LEU A 294 -7.81 -18.00 11.96
CA LEU A 294 -9.02 -18.79 12.06
C LEU A 294 -10.18 -18.04 11.41
N ASP A 295 -11.12 -18.76 10.80
CA ASP A 295 -12.41 -18.18 10.44
C ASP A 295 -13.29 -17.96 11.69
N ILE A 296 -14.53 -17.55 11.48
CA ILE A 296 -15.46 -17.33 12.59
C ILE A 296 -15.92 -18.61 13.31
N ASP A 297 -15.79 -19.75 12.64
CA ASP A 297 -16.20 -21.06 13.15
C ASP A 297 -14.99 -21.73 13.83
N PHE A 298 -13.92 -20.95 14.04
CA PHE A 298 -12.64 -21.35 14.62
C PHE A 298 -11.91 -22.45 13.84
N LYS A 299 -12.22 -22.60 12.54
CA LYS A 299 -11.42 -23.45 11.66
C LYS A 299 -10.16 -22.68 11.24
N GLU A 300 -9.01 -23.32 11.32
CA GLU A 300 -7.75 -22.77 10.82
C GLU A 300 -7.81 -22.61 9.31
N THR A 301 -7.38 -21.45 8.83
CA THR A 301 -7.46 -21.04 7.42
C THR A 301 -6.10 -20.70 6.85
N ASP A 302 -5.24 -20.10 7.67
CA ASP A 302 -3.88 -19.78 7.29
C ASP A 302 -2.99 -19.97 8.51
N ARG A 303 -1.79 -20.50 8.29
CA ARG A 303 -0.75 -20.57 9.31
C ARG A 303 0.59 -20.33 8.66
N GLU A 304 1.45 -19.57 9.30
CA GLU A 304 2.85 -19.44 8.91
C GLU A 304 3.71 -19.59 10.16
N THR A 305 4.67 -20.50 10.10
CA THR A 305 5.68 -20.67 11.16
C THR A 305 7.05 -20.55 10.54
N SER A 306 7.90 -19.70 11.10
CA SER A 306 9.25 -19.50 10.62
C SER A 306 10.29 -19.50 11.74
N LEU A 307 11.47 -20.01 11.41
CA LEU A 307 12.68 -19.93 12.22
C LEU A 307 13.72 -19.15 11.42
N SER A 308 14.34 -18.17 12.05
CA SER A 308 15.33 -17.30 11.42
C SER A 308 16.64 -17.28 12.19
N GLY A 309 17.73 -17.05 11.46
CA GLY A 309 19.03 -16.71 11.99
C GLY A 309 19.55 -15.48 11.27
N PHE A 310 19.96 -14.46 12.03
CA PHE A 310 20.43 -13.21 11.45
C PHE A 310 21.76 -12.74 12.02
N LEU A 311 22.56 -12.13 11.15
CA LEU A 311 23.83 -11.50 11.45
C LEU A 311 23.70 -10.01 11.16
N THR A 312 23.95 -9.17 12.14
CA THR A 312 24.11 -7.72 11.94
C THR A 312 25.59 -7.38 11.99
N PHE A 313 26.08 -6.76 10.93
CA PHE A 313 27.46 -6.35 10.78
C PHE A 313 27.71 -4.99 11.45
N ASN A 314 28.98 -4.63 11.64
CA ASN A 314 29.36 -3.37 12.26
C ASN A 314 29.01 -2.13 11.41
N ASP A 315 28.90 -2.30 10.10
CA ASP A 315 28.42 -1.28 9.14
C ASP A 315 26.88 -1.26 9.04
N GLN A 316 26.18 -1.98 9.92
CA GLN A 316 24.72 -2.14 9.92
C GLN A 316 24.16 -2.95 8.74
N ALA A 317 25.01 -3.60 7.92
CA ALA A 317 24.51 -4.61 6.99
C ALA A 317 23.85 -5.75 7.77
N LEU A 318 22.86 -6.39 7.16
CA LEU A 318 22.10 -7.49 7.76
C LEU A 318 22.04 -8.65 6.78
N LEU A 319 22.38 -9.85 7.27
CA LEU A 319 22.14 -11.11 6.59
C LEU A 319 21.13 -11.90 7.41
N ASN A 320 20.00 -12.30 6.83
CA ASN A 320 18.97 -13.08 7.48
C ASN A 320 18.66 -14.33 6.65
N LEU A 321 18.71 -15.48 7.31
CA LEU A 321 18.30 -16.76 6.75
C LEU A 321 17.08 -17.22 7.52
N SER A 322 15.97 -17.43 6.83
CA SER A 322 14.72 -17.93 7.41
C SER A 322 14.29 -19.21 6.72
N VAL A 323 13.79 -20.17 7.49
CA VAL A 323 13.02 -21.31 6.98
C VAL A 323 11.59 -21.16 7.45
N TYR A 324 10.63 -21.47 6.59
CA TYR A 324 9.22 -21.29 6.88
C TYR A 324 8.39 -22.50 6.47
N HIS A 325 7.27 -22.66 7.16
CA HIS A 325 6.23 -23.63 6.86
C HIS A 325 4.87 -22.91 6.87
N ILE A 326 4.11 -23.07 5.79
CA ILE A 326 2.84 -22.39 5.58
C ILE A 326 1.73 -23.42 5.37
N TYR A 327 0.56 -23.15 5.94
CA TYR A 327 -0.71 -23.78 5.64
C TYR A 327 -1.68 -22.74 5.08
N THR A 328 -2.43 -23.11 4.04
CA THR A 328 -3.41 -22.24 3.38
C THR A 328 -4.66 -23.05 3.01
N TYR A 329 -5.82 -22.56 3.42
CA TYR A 329 -7.15 -23.02 3.01
C TYR A 329 -7.75 -22.07 1.96
N LEU A 330 -8.21 -22.61 0.84
CA LEU A 330 -8.81 -21.82 -0.24
C LEU A 330 -10.35 -21.76 -0.14
N PHE A 331 -10.88 -20.56 0.09
CA PHE A 331 -12.33 -20.28 0.08
C PHE A 331 -12.89 -19.98 -1.31
N GLY A 332 -12.03 -19.91 -2.33
CA GLY A 332 -12.38 -19.66 -3.71
C GLY A 332 -11.37 -20.34 -4.62
N GLU A 333 -11.73 -20.49 -5.89
CA GLU A 333 -10.76 -20.87 -6.91
C GLU A 333 -9.62 -19.84 -6.97
N PHE A 334 -8.39 -20.32 -7.20
CA PHE A 334 -7.20 -19.46 -7.17
C PHE A 334 -6.20 -19.84 -8.26
N ASP A 335 -5.78 -18.88 -9.08
CA ASP A 335 -4.62 -19.00 -9.97
C ASP A 335 -3.39 -18.41 -9.27
N PRO A 336 -2.44 -19.24 -8.79
CA PRO A 336 -1.26 -18.75 -8.06
C PRO A 336 -0.30 -17.92 -8.93
N THR A 337 -0.44 -17.95 -10.25
CA THR A 337 0.40 -17.16 -11.17
C THR A 337 -0.09 -15.72 -11.30
N ASN A 338 -1.40 -15.50 -11.14
CA ASN A 338 -2.08 -14.21 -11.27
C ASN A 338 -1.64 -13.42 -12.52
N LEU A 339 -1.37 -14.11 -13.62
CA LEU A 339 -0.97 -13.51 -14.89
C LEU A 339 -2.16 -12.82 -15.55
N LEU A 340 -1.91 -11.69 -16.21
CA LEU A 340 -2.89 -11.14 -17.15
C LEU A 340 -3.01 -12.08 -18.35
N ARG A 341 -4.17 -12.74 -18.47
CA ARG A 341 -4.45 -13.72 -19.53
C ARG A 341 -5.05 -13.09 -20.79
N ALA A 342 -4.84 -13.75 -21.92
CA ALA A 342 -5.49 -13.35 -23.17
C ALA A 342 -7.01 -13.62 -23.10
N PRO A 343 -7.86 -12.79 -23.75
CA PRO A 343 -9.29 -13.03 -23.79
C PRO A 343 -9.62 -14.41 -24.39
N GLY A 344 -10.46 -15.17 -23.68
CA GLY A 344 -10.81 -16.55 -24.06
C GLY A 344 -9.82 -17.62 -23.62
N GLU A 345 -8.67 -17.25 -23.04
CA GLU A 345 -7.75 -18.22 -22.43
C GLU A 345 -8.38 -18.85 -21.19
N THR A 346 -8.59 -20.17 -21.22
CA THR A 346 -9.11 -20.93 -20.09
C THR A 346 -7.94 -21.44 -19.26
N VAL A 347 -7.93 -21.10 -17.99
CA VAL A 347 -6.93 -21.56 -17.02
C VAL A 347 -7.62 -22.50 -16.04
N THR A 348 -6.98 -23.61 -15.68
CA THR A 348 -7.45 -24.46 -14.58
C THR A 348 -6.94 -23.86 -13.27
N PRO A 349 -7.79 -23.26 -12.42
CA PRO A 349 -7.36 -22.72 -11.13
C PRO A 349 -7.23 -23.86 -10.11
N LEU A 350 -6.50 -23.61 -9.02
CA LEU A 350 -6.57 -24.45 -7.83
C LEU A 350 -8.02 -24.48 -7.31
N PRO A 351 -8.54 -25.66 -6.94
CA PRO A 351 -9.95 -25.83 -6.59
C PRO A 351 -10.30 -25.12 -5.28
N ILE A 352 -11.53 -24.64 -5.18
CA ILE A 352 -12.12 -24.18 -3.92
C ILE A 352 -12.18 -25.32 -2.87
N ASN A 353 -12.20 -24.96 -1.59
CA ASN A 353 -12.28 -25.87 -0.44
C ASN A 353 -11.11 -26.84 -0.31
N SER A 354 -9.95 -26.46 -0.85
CA SER A 354 -8.72 -27.23 -0.79
C SER A 354 -7.75 -26.69 0.26
N GLU A 355 -6.88 -27.57 0.75
CA GLU A 355 -5.89 -27.27 1.78
C GLU A 355 -4.49 -27.56 1.24
N TYR A 356 -3.55 -26.64 1.50
CA TYR A 356 -2.17 -26.76 1.05
C TYR A 356 -1.21 -26.50 2.19
N THR A 357 -0.15 -27.31 2.26
CA THR A 357 0.98 -27.09 3.15
C THR A 357 2.26 -27.07 2.35
N TYR A 358 3.12 -26.09 2.59
CA TYR A 358 4.36 -25.94 1.85
C TYR A 358 5.44 -25.31 2.71
N SER A 359 6.68 -25.70 2.45
CA SER A 359 7.86 -25.20 3.16
C SER A 359 8.85 -24.57 2.20
N GLY A 360 9.62 -23.61 2.70
CA GLY A 360 10.67 -22.97 1.93
C GLY A 360 11.73 -22.31 2.80
N ALA A 361 12.69 -21.70 2.13
CA ALA A 361 13.74 -20.91 2.75
C ALA A 361 13.83 -19.55 2.07
N SER A 362 14.23 -18.55 2.85
CA SER A 362 14.43 -17.17 2.44
C SER A 362 15.80 -16.69 2.90
N LEU A 363 16.58 -16.12 2.00
CA LEU A 363 17.85 -15.46 2.28
C LEU A 363 17.72 -13.98 1.94
N GLU A 364 17.81 -13.12 2.94
CA GLU A 364 17.84 -11.67 2.77
C GLU A 364 19.25 -11.15 3.08
N TYR A 365 19.80 -10.33 2.19
CA TYR A 365 20.95 -9.50 2.48
C TYR A 365 20.61 -8.04 2.23
N ARG A 366 20.86 -7.19 3.21
CA ARG A 366 20.66 -5.74 3.15
C ARG A 366 21.93 -5.03 3.55
N THR A 367 22.37 -4.06 2.76
CA THR A 367 23.55 -3.25 3.08
C THR A 367 23.26 -2.29 4.24
N GLY A 368 24.33 -1.74 4.83
CA GLY A 368 24.21 -0.53 5.65
C GLY A 368 23.75 0.68 4.84
N THR A 369 23.46 1.79 5.53
CA THR A 369 23.04 3.06 4.91
C THR A 369 24.15 4.13 4.90
N SER A 370 25.35 3.79 5.39
CA SER A 370 26.50 4.71 5.45
C SER A 370 27.13 4.96 4.09
N GLU A 371 27.21 3.92 3.25
CA GLU A 371 27.87 3.96 1.95
C GLU A 371 26.97 4.51 0.84
N ASP A 372 27.57 4.92 -0.27
CA ASP A 372 26.83 5.44 -1.44
C ASP A 372 26.13 4.35 -2.23
N TRP A 373 26.68 3.13 -2.24
CA TRP A 373 26.00 1.94 -2.74
C TRP A 373 25.16 1.35 -1.62
N GLN A 374 23.87 1.23 -1.89
CA GLN A 374 22.90 0.71 -0.95
C GLN A 374 22.02 -0.29 -1.66
N GLY A 375 21.55 -1.30 -0.95
CA GLY A 375 20.58 -2.19 -1.55
C GLY A 375 20.16 -3.34 -0.66
N ASN A 376 19.21 -4.09 -1.18
CA ASN A 376 18.78 -5.35 -0.62
C ASN A 376 18.58 -6.37 -1.73
N ILE A 377 18.72 -7.64 -1.36
CA ILE A 377 18.32 -8.78 -2.17
C ILE A 377 17.68 -9.81 -1.26
N THR A 378 16.55 -10.34 -1.70
CA THR A 378 15.83 -11.45 -1.09
C THR A 378 15.72 -12.58 -2.09
N LEU A 379 16.21 -13.75 -1.71
CA LEU A 379 16.09 -14.98 -2.47
C LEU A 379 15.16 -15.92 -1.72
N ASN A 380 14.08 -16.37 -2.35
CA ASN A 380 13.17 -17.35 -1.77
C ASN A 380 13.14 -18.61 -2.65
N ALA A 381 13.13 -19.76 -2.00
CA ALA A 381 13.11 -21.05 -2.69
C ALA A 381 12.32 -22.06 -1.87
N GLY A 382 11.43 -22.81 -2.51
CA GLY A 382 10.73 -23.90 -1.84
C GLY A 382 9.46 -24.33 -2.55
N GLN A 383 8.63 -25.02 -1.80
CA GLN A 383 7.29 -25.42 -2.24
C GLN A 383 6.36 -24.22 -2.27
N PHE A 384 5.38 -24.26 -3.17
CA PHE A 384 4.36 -23.24 -3.35
C PHE A 384 3.06 -23.91 -3.78
N PHE A 385 2.08 -23.97 -2.88
CA PHE A 385 0.88 -24.79 -3.05
C PHE A 385 1.25 -26.25 -3.36
N ASN A 386 0.81 -26.78 -4.51
CA ASN A 386 1.12 -28.12 -5.00
C ASN A 386 2.33 -28.17 -5.94
N GLY A 387 3.11 -27.10 -6.04
CA GLY A 387 4.29 -27.00 -6.88
C GLY A 387 5.49 -26.38 -6.16
N ASN A 388 6.38 -25.75 -6.92
CA ASN A 388 7.58 -25.10 -6.41
C ASN A 388 7.65 -23.64 -6.89
N ARG A 389 8.34 -22.80 -6.12
CA ARG A 389 8.61 -21.41 -6.48
C ARG A 389 10.04 -21.01 -6.15
N TRP A 390 10.63 -20.27 -7.08
CA TRP A 390 11.86 -19.52 -6.88
C TRP A 390 11.58 -18.03 -7.08
N THR A 391 12.06 -17.20 -6.17
CA THR A 391 11.94 -15.74 -6.26
C THR A 391 13.30 -15.12 -6.00
N ALA A 392 13.68 -14.15 -6.81
CA ALA A 392 14.83 -13.29 -6.57
C ALA A 392 14.39 -11.84 -6.76
N GLU A 393 14.43 -11.05 -5.69
CA GLU A 393 13.99 -9.65 -5.74
C GLU A 393 14.88 -8.74 -4.92
N GLY A 394 14.95 -7.47 -5.31
CA GLY A 394 15.81 -6.52 -4.62
C GLY A 394 15.80 -5.13 -5.28
N GLU A 395 16.42 -4.19 -4.59
CA GLU A 395 16.69 -2.85 -5.09
C GLU A 395 18.16 -2.52 -4.82
N ILE A 396 18.86 -2.03 -5.84
CA ILE A 396 20.22 -1.48 -5.72
C ILE A 396 20.11 0.01 -6.02
N ALA A 397 20.67 0.83 -5.15
CA ALA A 397 20.71 2.27 -5.29
C ALA A 397 22.14 2.80 -5.20
N TYR A 398 22.43 3.83 -6.00
CA TYR A 398 23.65 4.61 -5.93
C TYR A 398 23.32 6.06 -5.64
N ARG A 399 23.89 6.57 -4.55
CA ARG A 399 23.73 7.95 -4.10
C ARG A 399 24.91 8.79 -4.58
N TRP A 400 24.70 9.53 -5.68
CA TRP A 400 25.70 10.43 -6.23
C TRP A 400 25.48 11.86 -5.73
N GLN A 401 25.88 12.17 -4.50
CA GLN A 401 25.67 13.51 -3.93
C GLN A 401 26.61 14.57 -4.54
N PRO A 402 26.13 15.81 -4.76
CA PRO A 402 24.76 16.31 -4.58
C PRO A 402 23.86 16.12 -5.82
N ILE A 403 24.31 15.40 -6.84
CA ILE A 403 23.69 15.30 -8.17
C ILE A 403 22.39 14.50 -8.15
N GLY A 404 22.33 13.36 -7.47
CA GLY A 404 21.13 12.54 -7.51
C GLY A 404 21.19 11.19 -6.81
N LEU A 405 20.07 10.48 -6.87
CA LEU A 405 19.89 9.10 -6.45
C LEU A 405 19.40 8.29 -7.64
N PHE A 406 20.05 7.16 -7.90
CA PHE A 406 19.66 6.25 -8.97
C PHE A 406 19.39 4.90 -8.35
N SER A 407 18.26 4.28 -8.67
CA SER A 407 17.95 2.93 -8.20
C SER A 407 17.43 2.01 -9.30
N LEU A 408 17.78 0.74 -9.15
CA LEU A 408 17.35 -0.36 -10.00
C LEU A 408 16.66 -1.39 -9.12
N LEU A 409 15.36 -1.54 -9.35
CA LEU A 409 14.52 -2.59 -8.79
C LEU A 409 14.52 -3.79 -9.74
N PHE A 410 14.64 -4.99 -9.20
CA PHE A 410 14.41 -6.23 -9.93
C PHE A 410 13.55 -7.17 -9.08
N SER A 411 12.67 -7.92 -9.72
CA SER A 411 11.98 -9.06 -9.13
C SER A 411 11.74 -10.08 -10.23
N TYR A 412 12.20 -11.29 -9.99
CA TYR A 412 12.01 -12.46 -10.83
C TYR A 412 11.29 -13.52 -10.01
N ASN A 413 10.25 -14.10 -10.58
CA ASN A 413 9.52 -15.20 -9.99
C ASN A 413 9.36 -16.31 -11.02
N ASP A 414 9.69 -17.53 -10.62
CA ASP A 414 9.49 -18.76 -11.37
C ASP A 414 8.57 -19.67 -10.56
N ILE A 415 7.38 -19.95 -11.10
CA ILE A 415 6.35 -20.78 -10.48
C ILE A 415 6.14 -22.01 -11.35
N GLN A 416 6.42 -23.17 -10.76
CA GLN A 416 6.28 -24.47 -11.42
C GLN A 416 5.19 -25.26 -10.73
N LEU A 417 4.03 -25.39 -11.39
CA LEU A 417 2.89 -26.19 -10.92
C LEU A 417 2.72 -27.46 -11.79
N PRO A 418 2.24 -28.57 -11.20
CA PRO A 418 1.93 -29.76 -11.98
C PRO A 418 0.74 -29.54 -12.90
N GLN A 419 0.73 -30.21 -14.05
CA GLN A 419 -0.43 -30.25 -14.94
C GLN A 419 -1.69 -30.72 -14.18
N PRO A 420 -2.89 -30.15 -14.42
CA PRO A 420 -3.23 -29.17 -15.47
C PRO A 420 -3.08 -27.68 -15.04
N TYR A 421 -2.48 -27.39 -13.89
CA TYR A 421 -2.34 -26.02 -13.39
C TYR A 421 -1.23 -25.27 -14.15
N PRO A 422 -1.39 -23.96 -14.41
CA PRO A 422 -0.41 -23.21 -15.18
C PRO A 422 0.89 -22.99 -14.40
N SER A 423 2.02 -23.20 -15.06
CA SER A 423 3.32 -22.67 -14.61
C SER A 423 3.56 -21.30 -15.27
N ALA A 424 4.37 -20.46 -14.63
CA ALA A 424 4.67 -19.12 -15.12
C ALA A 424 5.99 -18.59 -14.56
N ASP A 425 6.76 -17.90 -15.40
CA ASP A 425 7.83 -17.01 -14.99
C ASP A 425 7.48 -15.57 -15.34
N PHE A 426 7.84 -14.62 -14.47
CA PHE A 426 7.64 -13.20 -14.74
C PHE A 426 8.72 -12.32 -14.12
N TYR A 427 8.92 -11.19 -14.78
CA TYR A 427 9.95 -10.22 -14.49
C TYR A 427 9.30 -8.87 -14.17
N LEU A 428 9.84 -8.22 -13.16
CA LEU A 428 9.57 -6.83 -12.84
C LEU A 428 10.91 -6.11 -12.73
N LEU A 429 11.20 -5.25 -13.70
CA LEU A 429 12.42 -4.45 -13.74
C LEU A 429 12.03 -2.98 -13.67
N GLY A 430 12.59 -2.25 -12.70
CA GLY A 430 12.28 -0.83 -12.50
C GLY A 430 13.53 0.01 -12.39
N GLY A 431 13.59 1.14 -13.07
CA GLY A 431 14.64 2.14 -12.92
C GLY A 431 14.06 3.45 -12.38
N LYS A 432 14.67 4.02 -11.34
CA LYS A 432 14.38 5.37 -10.86
C LYS A 432 15.64 6.23 -10.90
N ALA A 433 15.50 7.46 -11.40
CA ALA A 433 16.55 8.47 -11.39
C ALA A 433 15.97 9.78 -10.85
N ASP A 434 16.47 10.22 -9.70
CA ASP A 434 16.22 11.55 -9.15
C ASP A 434 17.45 12.41 -9.40
N PHE A 435 17.37 13.31 -10.37
CA PHE A 435 18.48 14.12 -10.86
C PHE A 435 18.28 15.60 -10.56
N SER A 436 19.32 16.24 -10.03
CA SER A 436 19.38 17.69 -9.78
C SER A 436 20.39 18.31 -10.73
N PHE A 437 19.92 18.97 -11.80
CA PHE A 437 20.79 19.70 -12.73
C PHE A 437 21.40 20.93 -12.05
N THR A 438 20.59 21.62 -11.23
CA THR A 438 20.95 22.79 -10.46
C THR A 438 20.20 22.76 -9.12
N ARG A 439 20.32 23.82 -8.31
CA ARG A 439 19.53 23.97 -7.07
C ARG A 439 18.04 24.23 -7.31
N ASN A 440 17.63 24.44 -8.56
CA ASN A 440 16.27 24.82 -8.92
C ASN A 440 15.71 24.08 -10.15
N VAL A 441 16.48 23.17 -10.77
CA VAL A 441 16.04 22.38 -11.93
C VAL A 441 16.27 20.90 -11.64
N PHE A 442 15.20 20.13 -11.68
CA PHE A 442 15.17 18.72 -11.28
C PHE A 442 14.48 17.86 -12.34
N LEU A 443 14.90 16.60 -12.44
CA LEU A 443 14.22 15.57 -13.21
C LEU A 443 14.09 14.32 -12.35
N THR A 444 12.85 13.86 -12.17
CA THR A 444 12.57 12.52 -11.67
C THR A 444 12.10 11.68 -12.86
N ALA A 445 12.80 10.60 -13.17
CA ALA A 445 12.38 9.63 -14.18
C ALA A 445 12.20 8.25 -13.53
N PHE A 446 11.09 7.61 -13.82
CA PHE A 446 10.74 6.28 -13.37
C PHE A 446 10.26 5.46 -14.56
N LEU A 447 10.84 4.27 -14.74
CA LEU A 447 10.39 3.30 -15.73
C LEU A 447 10.21 1.95 -15.05
N GLN A 448 9.22 1.19 -15.47
CA GLN A 448 8.97 -0.14 -14.93
C GLN A 448 8.41 -1.07 -16.00
N TYR A 449 9.08 -2.19 -16.21
CA TYR A 449 8.67 -3.29 -17.08
C TYR A 449 8.14 -4.43 -16.22
N ASN A 450 6.86 -4.78 -16.37
CA ASN A 450 6.21 -5.82 -15.59
C ASN A 450 5.47 -6.80 -16.53
N THR A 451 5.92 -8.05 -16.59
CA THR A 451 5.29 -9.06 -17.44
C THR A 451 4.03 -9.67 -16.82
N GLN A 452 3.91 -9.74 -15.48
CA GLN A 452 2.72 -10.28 -14.81
C GLN A 452 1.48 -9.43 -15.10
N ALA A 453 1.60 -8.11 -14.98
CA ALA A 453 0.54 -7.16 -15.32
C ALA A 453 0.50 -6.77 -16.81
N ASN A 454 1.41 -7.35 -17.61
CA ASN A 454 1.70 -6.97 -19.00
C ASN A 454 1.72 -5.44 -19.19
N ASN A 455 2.55 -4.73 -18.42
CA ASN A 455 2.59 -3.28 -18.42
C ASN A 455 4.02 -2.75 -18.42
N PHE A 456 4.32 -1.84 -19.35
CA PHE A 456 5.50 -1.00 -19.29
C PHE A 456 5.06 0.43 -18.96
N ASN A 457 5.48 0.91 -17.80
CA ASN A 457 5.20 2.24 -17.31
C ASN A 457 6.43 3.13 -17.50
N LEU A 458 6.21 4.35 -17.98
CA LEU A 458 7.19 5.42 -17.99
C LEU A 458 6.55 6.68 -17.39
N ASN A 459 7.18 7.24 -16.38
CA ASN A 459 6.84 8.52 -15.77
C ASN A 459 8.08 9.40 -15.71
N ALA A 460 8.02 10.59 -16.28
CA ALA A 460 9.10 11.57 -16.23
C ALA A 460 8.52 12.91 -15.78
N ARG A 461 9.10 13.49 -14.73
CA ARG A 461 8.73 14.77 -14.16
C ARG A 461 9.93 15.70 -14.20
N PHE A 462 9.86 16.69 -15.08
CA PHE A 462 10.74 17.85 -15.03
C PHE A 462 10.13 18.90 -14.09
N GLN A 463 10.96 19.47 -13.23
CA GLN A 463 10.57 20.52 -12.28
C GLN A 463 11.54 21.69 -12.35
N TRP A 464 11.01 22.90 -12.50
CA TRP A 464 11.78 24.13 -12.38
C TRP A 464 11.19 25.02 -11.29
N ARG A 465 11.98 25.26 -10.24
CA ARG A 465 11.65 26.16 -9.13
C ARG A 465 12.09 27.59 -9.45
N PHE A 466 11.15 28.45 -9.83
CA PHE A 466 11.46 29.84 -10.18
C PHE A 466 11.34 30.80 -8.99
N ALA A 467 10.62 30.42 -7.93
CA ALA A 467 10.56 31.15 -6.66
C ALA A 467 10.37 30.16 -5.49
N PRO A 468 10.53 30.58 -4.22
CA PRO A 468 10.29 29.70 -3.08
C PRO A 468 8.90 29.03 -3.18
N VAL A 469 8.87 27.70 -3.14
CA VAL A 469 7.63 26.89 -3.22
C VAL A 469 6.82 27.10 -4.51
N SER A 470 7.38 27.80 -5.50
CA SER A 470 6.73 28.08 -6.79
C SER A 470 7.48 27.35 -7.91
N ASP A 471 6.79 26.44 -8.56
CA ASP A 471 7.37 25.42 -9.42
C ASP A 471 6.59 25.33 -10.75
N VAL A 472 7.31 25.17 -11.85
CA VAL A 472 6.78 24.71 -13.14
C VAL A 472 7.08 23.22 -13.26
N PHE A 473 6.07 22.43 -13.62
CA PHE A 473 6.19 21.01 -13.87
C PHE A 473 5.83 20.69 -15.32
N LEU A 474 6.63 19.82 -15.93
CA LEU A 474 6.26 19.09 -17.14
C LEU A 474 6.33 17.61 -16.83
N VAL A 475 5.17 16.95 -16.83
CA VAL A 475 5.02 15.54 -16.47
C VAL A 475 4.56 14.76 -17.68
N TYR A 476 5.36 13.78 -18.09
CA TYR A 476 4.99 12.80 -19.10
C TYR A 476 4.74 11.46 -18.44
N THR A 477 3.58 10.86 -18.69
CA THR A 477 3.24 9.51 -18.25
C THR A 477 2.78 8.69 -19.44
N SER A 478 3.27 7.47 -19.55
CA SER A 478 2.88 6.52 -20.59
C SER A 478 2.76 5.13 -19.98
N ASN A 479 1.65 4.46 -20.26
CA ASN A 479 1.51 3.02 -20.06
C ASN A 479 1.37 2.35 -21.42
N THR A 480 2.19 1.33 -21.65
CA THR A 480 2.12 0.47 -22.84
C THR A 480 2.03 -0.98 -22.39
N PHE A 481 1.71 -1.89 -23.31
CA PHE A 481 1.87 -3.32 -23.06
C PHE A 481 3.36 -3.67 -22.93
N ALA A 482 3.72 -4.56 -22.01
CA ALA A 482 5.10 -5.03 -21.86
C ALA A 482 5.44 -6.11 -22.91
N GLN A 483 4.44 -6.88 -23.30
CA GLN A 483 4.52 -8.01 -24.23
C GLN A 483 3.31 -8.00 -25.16
N ALA A 484 3.46 -8.61 -26.34
CA ALA A 484 2.34 -8.82 -27.25
C ALA A 484 1.29 -9.75 -26.59
N ILE A 485 0.02 -9.55 -26.90
CA ILE A 485 -1.04 -10.46 -26.47
C ILE A 485 -1.25 -11.50 -27.57
N PRO A 486 -1.09 -12.81 -27.29
CA PRO A 486 -1.36 -13.84 -28.28
C PRO A 486 -2.78 -13.76 -28.84
N ASN A 487 -2.94 -14.04 -30.14
CA ASN A 487 -4.24 -14.03 -30.84
C ASN A 487 -4.99 -12.69 -30.76
N SER A 488 -4.27 -11.58 -30.61
CA SER A 488 -4.79 -10.22 -30.56
C SER A 488 -3.89 -9.29 -31.41
N PRO A 489 -4.41 -8.21 -32.01
CA PRO A 489 -3.60 -7.22 -32.74
C PRO A 489 -2.68 -6.38 -31.83
N VAL A 490 -2.62 -6.68 -30.53
CA VAL A 490 -1.87 -5.91 -29.54
C VAL A 490 -0.41 -6.39 -29.54
N GLU A 491 0.46 -5.56 -30.10
CA GLU A 491 1.90 -5.77 -30.11
C GLU A 491 2.58 -5.34 -28.80
N ALA A 492 3.82 -5.79 -28.58
CA ALA A 492 4.64 -5.32 -27.48
C ALA A 492 4.85 -3.80 -27.57
N PHE A 493 4.77 -3.11 -26.43
CA PHE A 493 4.84 -1.64 -26.33
C PHE A 493 3.71 -0.88 -27.04
N ALA A 494 2.64 -1.56 -27.47
CA ALA A 494 1.43 -0.88 -27.91
C ALA A 494 0.87 0.03 -26.81
N PRO A 495 0.41 1.25 -27.13
CA PRO A 495 -0.01 2.22 -26.13
C PRO A 495 -1.34 1.86 -25.46
N LYS A 496 -1.36 1.87 -24.12
CA LYS A 496 -2.59 1.78 -23.31
C LYS A 496 -3.15 3.16 -23.02
N ASN A 497 -2.31 4.04 -22.44
CA ASN A 497 -2.65 5.43 -22.19
C ASN A 497 -1.38 6.28 -22.16
N LYS A 498 -1.53 7.58 -22.46
CA LYS A 498 -0.47 8.58 -22.39
C LYS A 498 -1.06 9.89 -21.88
N ALA A 499 -0.25 10.64 -21.13
CA ALA A 499 -0.58 11.96 -20.66
C ALA A 499 0.68 12.83 -20.69
N LEU A 500 0.52 14.06 -21.17
CA LEU A 500 1.48 15.13 -21.00
C LEU A 500 0.79 16.25 -20.22
N VAL A 501 1.32 16.57 -19.05
CA VAL A 501 0.76 17.57 -18.15
C VAL A 501 1.76 18.69 -17.98
N PHE A 502 1.33 19.89 -18.31
CA PHE A 502 2.03 21.12 -17.95
C PHE A 502 1.30 21.76 -16.77
N LYS A 503 2.03 22.04 -15.69
CA LYS A 503 1.45 22.62 -14.46
C LYS A 503 2.34 23.75 -13.97
N VAL A 504 1.72 24.86 -13.58
CA VAL A 504 2.40 25.98 -12.90
C VAL A 504 1.80 26.11 -11.51
N VAL A 505 2.66 26.11 -10.49
CA VAL A 505 2.31 26.38 -9.10
C VAL A 505 2.98 27.67 -8.69
N TYR A 506 2.19 28.63 -8.23
CA TYR A 506 2.69 29.89 -7.70
C TYR A 506 2.26 30.01 -6.24
N TRP A 507 3.23 30.10 -5.34
CA TRP A 507 2.99 30.18 -3.91
C TRP A 507 3.07 31.64 -3.43
N LEU A 508 1.93 32.15 -2.96
CA LEU A 508 1.82 33.47 -2.34
C LEU A 508 2.07 33.34 -0.84
N ASN A 509 3.19 33.87 -0.36
CA ASN A 509 3.38 34.09 1.07
C ASN A 509 2.79 35.45 1.42
N LEU A 510 1.72 35.45 2.22
CA LEU A 510 1.03 36.65 2.70
C LEU A 510 1.21 36.84 4.20
#